data_AF-A0A0E0C8M3-F1
#
_entry.id   AF-A0A0E0C8M3-F1
#
_cell.length_a   1.000
_cell.length_b   1.000
_cell.length_c   1.000
_cell.angle_alpha   90.00
_cell.angle_beta   90.00
_cell.angle_gamma   90.00
#
_symmetry.space_group_name_H-M   'P 1'
#
loop_
_entity.id
_entity.type
_entity.pdbx_description
1 polymer ?
#
loop_
_entity_poly.entity_id
_entity_poly.type
_entity_poly.pdbx_seq_one_letter_code
_entity_poly.pdbx_strand_id
1 'polypeptide(L)'
;MGEIRTLCNMDDDEVFACARRIAVPYDLVMQTKQLGRLPIVQFVAGGVATPTDAALMMQLGCDGVFVGSGIFKSGDPARHARAIMEAVTQCRSSRPSTPPPRPRWHTFAVELCPVCRDREREEEMNGEKERKKNNREREIDKWAHGQICL
;
A
#
# COMPACT_ATOMS: atom_id res chain seq x y z
N MET A 1 -13.18 -9.68 12.64
CA MET A 1 -12.83 -9.05 13.94
C MET A 1 -13.83 -9.32 15.07
N GLY A 2 -15.09 -9.69 14.80
CA GLY A 2 -16.08 -9.94 15.86
C GLY A 2 -15.69 -11.09 16.80
N GLU A 3 -15.24 -12.22 16.26
CA GLU A 3 -14.92 -13.40 17.07
C GLU A 3 -13.79 -13.18 18.08
N ILE A 4 -12.76 -12.41 17.71
CA ILE A 4 -11.66 -12.07 18.63
C ILE A 4 -12.20 -11.25 19.80
N ARG A 5 -13.08 -10.28 19.54
CA ARG A 5 -13.73 -9.48 20.60
C ARG A 5 -14.63 -10.34 21.48
N THR A 6 -15.38 -11.27 20.89
CA THR A 6 -16.18 -12.24 21.66
C THR A 6 -15.29 -13.11 22.54
N LEU A 7 -14.17 -13.61 22.01
CA LEU A 7 -13.20 -14.42 22.75
C LEU A 7 -12.56 -13.64 23.91
N CYS A 8 -12.26 -12.35 23.71
CA CYS A 8 -11.74 -11.48 24.77
C CYS A 8 -12.73 -11.27 25.91
N ASN A 9 -14.03 -11.32 25.62
CA ASN A 9 -15.10 -11.08 26.58
C ASN A 9 -15.67 -12.38 27.20
N MET A 10 -15.30 -13.57 26.71
CA MET A 10 -15.69 -14.85 27.31
C MET A 10 -14.97 -15.07 28.63
N ASP A 11 -15.54 -15.88 29.51
CA ASP A 11 -14.86 -16.37 30.72
C ASP A 11 -13.78 -17.41 30.38
N ASP A 12 -12.77 -17.56 31.24
CA ASP A 12 -11.64 -18.48 30.99
C ASP A 12 -12.08 -19.95 30.87
N ASP A 13 -13.12 -20.34 31.61
CA ASP A 13 -13.66 -21.71 31.57
C ASP A 13 -14.33 -22.05 30.23
N GLU A 14 -14.91 -21.06 29.55
CA GLU A 14 -15.57 -21.23 28.26
C GLU A 14 -14.59 -21.28 27.09
N VAL A 15 -13.35 -20.80 27.28
CA VAL A 15 -12.30 -20.76 26.24
C VAL A 15 -11.99 -22.17 25.72
N PHE A 16 -12.00 -23.18 26.58
CA PHE A 16 -11.74 -24.56 26.18
C PHE A 16 -12.84 -25.11 25.26
N ALA A 17 -14.11 -24.80 25.55
CA ALA A 17 -15.23 -25.17 24.69
C ALA A 17 -15.16 -24.43 23.34
N CYS A 18 -14.80 -23.15 23.36
CA CYS A 18 -14.61 -22.35 22.17
C CYS A 18 -13.48 -22.92 21.28
N ALA A 19 -12.33 -23.26 21.86
CA ALA A 19 -11.19 -23.86 21.17
C ALA A 19 -11.55 -25.17 20.46
N ARG A 20 -12.35 -26.03 21.11
CA ARG A 20 -12.86 -27.26 20.48
C ARG A 20 -13.82 -26.98 19.33
N ARG A 21 -14.69 -25.98 19.45
CA ARG A 21 -15.65 -25.60 18.40
C ARG A 21 -14.95 -25.13 17.13
N ILE A 22 -13.88 -24.35 17.26
CA ILE A 22 -13.10 -23.81 16.13
C ILE A 22 -11.97 -24.75 15.68
N ALA A 23 -11.75 -25.87 16.39
CA ALA A 23 -10.68 -26.83 16.15
C ALA A 23 -9.27 -26.21 16.13
N VAL A 24 -8.98 -25.35 17.12
CA VAL A 24 -7.68 -24.68 17.29
C VAL A 24 -7.07 -25.11 18.65
N PRO A 25 -5.74 -25.28 18.76
CA PRO A 25 -5.09 -25.59 20.03
C PRO A 25 -5.36 -24.51 21.08
N TYR A 26 -5.66 -24.95 22.31
CA TYR A 26 -6.03 -24.10 23.43
C TYR A 26 -5.00 -23.00 23.72
N ASP A 27 -3.71 -23.33 23.65
CA ASP A 27 -2.63 -22.37 23.94
C ASP A 27 -2.67 -21.14 23.04
N LEU A 28 -2.96 -21.32 21.73
CA LEU A 28 -3.06 -20.22 20.78
C LEU A 28 -4.30 -19.36 21.03
N VAL A 29 -5.40 -19.98 21.44
CA VAL A 29 -6.65 -19.28 21.78
C VAL A 29 -6.44 -18.45 23.04
N MET A 30 -5.78 -19.02 24.06
CA MET A 30 -5.45 -18.31 25.29
C MET A 30 -4.49 -17.14 25.03
N GLN A 31 -3.46 -17.35 24.20
CA GLN A 31 -2.54 -16.28 23.79
C GLN A 31 -3.28 -15.15 23.04
N THR A 32 -4.20 -15.51 22.14
CA THR A 32 -5.01 -14.53 21.39
C THR A 32 -5.93 -13.73 22.32
N LYS A 33 -6.50 -14.39 23.34
CA LYS A 33 -7.32 -13.73 24.37
C LYS A 33 -6.50 -12.73 25.20
N GLN A 34 -5.33 -13.15 25.69
CA GLN A 34 -4.43 -12.30 26.47
C GLN A 34 -3.95 -11.06 25.69
N LEU A 35 -3.67 -11.24 24.39
CA LEU A 35 -3.19 -10.16 23.51
C LEU A 35 -4.32 -9.26 22.98
N GLY A 36 -5.57 -9.72 22.99
CA GLY A 36 -6.69 -9.01 22.37
C GLY A 36 -6.65 -8.93 20.84
N ARG A 37 -5.72 -9.65 20.21
CA ARG A 37 -5.46 -9.72 18.77
C ARG A 37 -4.74 -11.01 18.43
N LEU A 38 -4.69 -11.34 17.14
CA LEU A 38 -3.89 -12.48 16.67
C LEU A 38 -2.39 -12.26 16.94
N PRO A 39 -1.63 -13.31 17.26
CA PRO A 39 -0.19 -13.23 17.53
C PRO A 39 0.65 -12.99 16.26
N ILE A 40 0.01 -12.91 15.09
CA ILE A 40 0.62 -12.68 13.79
C ILE A 40 0.11 -11.37 13.18
N VAL A 41 0.91 -10.80 12.30
CA VAL A 41 0.52 -9.63 11.50
C VAL A 41 -0.66 -9.96 10.59
N GLN A 42 -1.71 -9.13 10.62
CA GLN A 42 -2.90 -9.31 9.79
C GLN A 42 -2.86 -8.37 8.59
N PHE A 43 -2.61 -8.94 7.41
CA PHE A 43 -2.73 -8.23 6.15
C PHE A 43 -4.07 -8.48 5.48
N VAL A 44 -4.64 -7.45 4.87
CA VAL A 44 -5.79 -7.57 3.98
C VAL A 44 -5.30 -7.74 2.55
N ALA A 45 -5.82 -8.74 1.85
CA ALA A 45 -5.54 -8.98 0.44
C ALA A 45 -6.85 -9.18 -0.33
N GLY A 46 -6.89 -8.69 -1.56
CA GLY A 46 -8.04 -8.83 -2.47
C GLY A 46 -9.03 -7.66 -2.35
N GLY A 47 -9.43 -7.10 -3.49
CA GLY A 47 -10.47 -6.07 -3.57
C GLY A 47 -10.05 -4.64 -3.18
N VAL A 48 -8.84 -4.43 -2.64
CA VAL A 48 -8.31 -3.09 -2.35
C VAL A 48 -7.82 -2.44 -3.64
N ALA A 49 -8.63 -1.54 -4.21
CA ALA A 49 -8.27 -0.81 -5.43
C ALA A 49 -8.19 0.70 -5.18
N THR A 50 -8.95 1.22 -4.23
CA THR A 50 -8.98 2.65 -3.94
C THR A 50 -8.19 3.00 -2.68
N PRO A 51 -7.63 4.22 -2.60
CA PRO A 51 -7.01 4.72 -1.36
C PRO A 51 -7.97 4.72 -0.17
N THR A 52 -9.26 4.96 -0.41
CA THR A 52 -10.31 4.93 0.61
C THR A 52 -10.48 3.54 1.21
N ASP A 53 -10.47 2.49 0.37
CA ASP A 53 -10.54 1.10 0.85
C ASP A 53 -9.34 0.77 1.73
N ALA A 54 -8.14 1.20 1.29
CA ALA A 54 -6.91 0.97 2.04
C ALA A 54 -6.95 1.67 3.41
N ALA A 55 -7.42 2.92 3.47
CA ALA A 55 -7.62 3.63 4.73
C ALA A 55 -8.67 2.95 5.61
N LEU A 56 -9.80 2.51 5.05
CA LEU A 56 -10.84 1.81 5.81
C LEU A 56 -10.31 0.53 6.47
N MET A 57 -9.52 -0.27 5.74
CA MET A 57 -8.92 -1.49 6.27
C MET A 57 -7.96 -1.21 7.43
N MET A 58 -7.22 -0.11 7.36
CA MET A 58 -6.37 0.35 8.45
C MET A 58 -7.17 0.81 9.68
N GLN A 59 -8.33 1.45 9.49
CA GLN A 59 -9.24 1.82 10.58
C GLN A 59 -9.88 0.61 11.27
N LEU A 60 -10.14 -0.46 10.51
CA LEU A 60 -10.67 -1.72 11.04
C LEU A 60 -9.66 -2.51 11.87
N GLY A 61 -8.41 -2.06 11.94
CA GLY A 61 -7.36 -2.63 12.78
C GLY A 61 -6.47 -3.64 12.06
N CYS A 62 -6.39 -3.58 10.73
CA CYS A 62 -5.44 -4.37 9.97
C CYS A 62 -4.04 -3.74 10.07
N ASP A 63 -3.00 -4.57 10.03
CA ASP A 63 -1.60 -4.10 10.12
C ASP A 63 -1.05 -3.65 8.76
N GLY A 64 -1.63 -4.15 7.67
CA GLY A 64 -1.20 -3.83 6.32
C GLY A 64 -2.23 -4.19 5.26
N VAL A 65 -2.04 -3.64 4.06
CA VAL A 65 -2.83 -3.97 2.86
C VAL A 65 -1.89 -4.46 1.77
N PHE A 66 -2.25 -5.57 1.15
CA PHE A 66 -1.63 -6.05 -0.08
C PHE A 66 -2.46 -5.59 -1.26
N VAL A 67 -1.80 -4.89 -2.19
CA VAL A 67 -2.41 -4.47 -3.44
C VAL A 67 -1.82 -5.27 -4.58
N GLY A 68 -2.70 -5.89 -5.36
CA GLY A 68 -2.33 -6.76 -6.48
C GLY A 68 -2.37 -6.05 -7.83
N SER A 69 -2.58 -6.85 -8.89
CA SER A 69 -2.62 -6.42 -10.30
C SER A 69 -3.62 -5.28 -10.62
N GLY A 70 -4.54 -4.96 -9.70
CA GLY A 70 -5.53 -3.88 -9.86
C GLY A 70 -4.91 -2.49 -10.04
N ILE A 71 -3.82 -2.17 -9.35
CA ILE A 71 -3.08 -0.90 -9.56
C ILE A 71 -2.49 -0.86 -10.98
N PHE A 72 -2.00 -2.00 -11.47
CA PHE A 72 -1.29 -2.09 -12.74
C PHE A 72 -2.19 -2.00 -13.97
N LYS A 73 -3.51 -2.16 -13.80
CA LYS A 73 -4.51 -1.94 -14.86
C LYS A 73 -5.01 -0.49 -14.93
N SER A 74 -4.56 0.37 -14.01
CA SER A 74 -4.85 1.81 -14.06
C SER A 74 -3.98 2.52 -15.10
N GLY A 75 -4.45 3.68 -15.58
CA GLY A 75 -3.69 4.45 -16.57
C GLY A 75 -2.34 4.98 -16.05
N ASP A 76 -2.21 5.18 -14.74
CA ASP A 76 -1.00 5.67 -14.06
C ASP A 76 -0.77 4.87 -12.76
N PRO A 77 0.00 3.77 -12.80
CA PRO A 77 0.18 2.89 -11.65
C PRO A 77 1.04 3.52 -10.55
N ALA A 78 2.01 4.35 -10.91
CA ALA A 78 2.92 4.99 -9.95
C ALA A 78 2.16 6.00 -9.08
N ARG A 79 1.29 6.81 -9.68
CA ARG A 79 0.44 7.75 -8.96
C ARG A 79 -0.59 7.05 -8.08
N HIS A 80 -1.20 5.95 -8.56
CA HIS A 80 -2.14 5.17 -7.77
C HIS A 80 -1.47 4.52 -6.55
N ALA A 81 -0.28 3.93 -6.73
CA ALA A 81 0.47 3.34 -5.63
C ALA A 81 0.85 4.39 -4.57
N ARG A 82 1.28 5.58 -4.99
CA ARG A 82 1.55 6.71 -4.07
C ARG A 82 0.31 7.15 -3.30
N ALA A 83 -0.82 7.33 -3.99
CA ALA A 83 -2.07 7.71 -3.34
C ALA A 83 -2.52 6.70 -2.26
N ILE A 84 -2.34 5.40 -2.53
CA ILE A 84 -2.65 4.34 -1.56
C ILE A 84 -1.69 4.39 -0.37
N MET A 85 -0.39 4.56 -0.61
CA MET A 85 0.60 4.69 0.46
C MET A 85 0.32 5.90 1.35
N GLU A 86 -0.01 7.05 0.76
CA GLU A 86 -0.37 8.27 1.48
C GLU A 86 -1.64 8.07 2.32
N ALA A 87 -2.68 7.46 1.75
CA ALA A 87 -3.93 7.18 2.46
C ALA A 87 -3.73 6.25 3.66
N VAL A 88 -2.92 5.18 3.51
CA VAL A 88 -2.56 4.29 4.63
C VAL A 88 -1.80 5.04 5.72
N THR A 89 -0.88 5.93 5.33
CA THR A 89 -0.07 6.71 6.27
C THR A 89 -0.91 7.75 7.03
N GLN A 90 -1.83 8.42 6.33
CA GLN A 90 -2.65 9.50 6.90
C GLN A 90 -3.94 9.02 7.57
N CYS A 91 -4.36 7.78 7.36
CA CYS A 91 -5.57 7.20 7.92
C CYS A 91 -5.71 7.39 9.45
N ARG A 92 -4.60 7.47 10.20
CA ARG A 92 -4.60 7.64 11.65
C ARG A 92 -4.58 9.10 12.13
N SER A 93 -4.43 10.09 11.25
CA SER A 93 -4.34 11.50 11.66
C SER A 93 -5.65 12.09 12.22
N SER A 94 -6.77 11.37 12.11
CA SER A 94 -8.04 11.71 12.77
C SER A 94 -8.11 11.25 14.25
N ARG A 95 -7.10 10.54 14.77
CA ARG A 95 -6.93 10.21 16.19
C ARG A 95 -5.47 10.47 16.63
N PRO A 96 -5.15 11.62 17.23
CA PRO A 96 -3.79 11.90 17.66
C PRO A 96 -3.57 11.29 19.05
N SER A 97 -2.83 10.18 19.14
CA SER A 97 -2.24 9.78 20.44
C SER A 97 -0.91 9.04 20.36
N THR A 98 -0.50 8.52 19.19
CA THR A 98 0.83 7.92 19.05
C THR A 98 1.42 8.20 17.65
N PRO A 99 2.69 8.64 17.56
CA PRO A 99 3.36 8.69 16.26
C PRO A 99 3.48 7.26 15.71
N PRO A 100 3.18 7.02 14.42
CA PRO A 100 3.40 5.70 13.85
C PRO A 100 4.89 5.36 13.98
N PRO A 101 5.26 4.14 14.40
CA PRO A 101 6.65 3.70 14.33
C PRO A 101 7.11 3.86 12.89
N ARG A 102 8.28 4.49 12.67
CA ARG A 102 8.83 4.70 11.33
C ARG A 102 8.75 3.38 10.57
N PRO A 103 8.06 3.29 9.42
CA PRO A 103 8.02 2.06 8.69
C PRO A 103 9.44 1.73 8.25
N ARG A 104 10.06 0.74 8.90
CA ARG A 104 11.36 0.18 8.49
C ARG A 104 11.20 -0.73 7.26
N TRP A 105 9.97 -0.94 6.79
CA TRP A 105 9.61 -1.75 5.64
C TRP A 105 9.30 -0.83 4.47
N HIS A 106 10.33 -0.58 3.66
CA HIS A 106 10.14 0.04 2.35
C HIS A 106 9.27 -0.91 1.51
N THR A 107 8.08 -0.43 1.14
CA THR A 107 7.40 -0.64 -0.14
C THR A 107 7.75 -1.94 -0.90
N PHE A 108 7.32 -3.09 -0.40
CA PHE A 108 7.56 -4.37 -1.09
C PHE A 108 6.63 -4.61 -2.30
N ALA A 109 5.64 -3.74 -2.56
CA ALA A 109 4.59 -4.04 -3.55
C ALA A 109 4.86 -3.51 -4.97
N VAL A 110 5.68 -2.47 -5.14
CA VAL A 110 5.83 -1.82 -6.47
C VAL A 110 7.09 -2.27 -7.21
N GLU A 111 8.13 -2.73 -6.49
CA GLU A 111 9.41 -3.08 -7.12
C GLU A 111 9.51 -4.50 -7.71
N LEU A 112 8.53 -5.37 -7.44
CA LEU A 112 8.62 -6.80 -7.78
C LEU A 112 8.07 -7.19 -9.17
N CYS A 113 7.57 -6.24 -9.97
CA CYS A 113 7.11 -6.53 -11.34
C CYS A 113 8.11 -6.02 -12.40
N PRO A 114 8.80 -6.91 -13.16
CA PRO A 114 9.69 -6.52 -14.25
C PRO A 114 8.98 -5.63 -15.29
N VAL A 115 7.74 -5.98 -15.63
CA VAL A 115 6.91 -5.29 -16.64
C VAL A 115 6.67 -3.81 -16.32
N CYS A 116 6.63 -3.44 -15.04
CA CYS A 116 6.37 -2.06 -14.64
C CYS A 116 7.66 -1.25 -14.56
N ARG A 117 8.76 -1.89 -14.15
CA ARG A 117 10.10 -1.31 -14.18
C ARG A 117 10.53 -0.98 -15.63
N ASP A 118 10.12 -1.80 -16.60
CA ASP A 118 10.37 -1.57 -18.02
C ASP A 118 9.53 -0.40 -18.58
N ARG A 119 8.26 -0.28 -18.16
CA ARG A 119 7.35 0.78 -18.65
C ARG A 119 7.68 2.18 -18.10
N GLU A 120 8.07 2.29 -16.83
CA GLU A 120 8.56 3.57 -16.27
C GLU A 120 9.85 4.02 -16.99
N ARG A 121 10.74 3.08 -17.31
CA ARG A 121 11.98 3.36 -18.05
C ARG A 121 11.72 3.80 -19.50
N GLU A 122 10.68 3.25 -20.13
CA GLU A 122 10.21 3.69 -21.46
C GLU A 122 9.62 5.10 -21.41
N GLU A 123 8.82 5.43 -20.40
CA GLU A 123 8.24 6.76 -20.22
C GLU A 123 9.31 7.83 -19.93
N GLU A 124 10.31 7.53 -19.10
CA GLU A 124 11.47 8.42 -18.86
C GLU A 124 12.30 8.64 -20.14
N MET A 125 12.57 7.57 -20.90
CA MET A 125 13.26 7.69 -22.18
C MET A 125 12.46 8.47 -23.22
N ASN A 126 11.13 8.36 -23.21
CA ASN A 126 10.28 9.10 -24.14
C ASN A 126 10.20 10.58 -23.77
N GLY A 127 10.10 10.89 -22.47
CA GLY A 127 10.17 12.27 -21.95
C GLY A 127 11.51 12.95 -22.27
N GLU A 128 12.63 12.24 -22.17
CA GLU A 128 13.94 12.81 -22.54
C GLU A 128 14.11 12.99 -24.06
N LYS A 129 13.54 12.09 -24.88
CA LYS A 129 13.49 12.26 -26.34
C LYS A 129 12.66 13.47 -26.74
N GLU A 130 11.51 13.66 -26.11
CA GLU A 130 10.63 14.80 -26.37
C GLU A 130 11.28 16.12 -25.94
N ARG A 131 11.99 16.13 -24.80
CA ARG A 131 12.79 17.28 -24.35
C ARG A 131 13.94 17.61 -25.30
N LYS A 132 14.63 16.60 -25.86
CA LYS A 132 15.69 16.77 -26.88
C LYS A 132 15.14 17.23 -28.22
N LYS A 133 13.94 16.78 -28.61
CA LYS A 133 13.24 17.25 -29.82
C LYS A 133 12.84 18.72 -29.68
N ASN A 134 12.24 19.10 -28.54
CA ASN A 134 11.88 20.49 -28.22
C ASN A 134 13.10 21.42 -28.08
N ASN A 135 14.27 20.88 -27.72
CA ASN A 135 15.52 21.65 -27.69
C ASN A 135 16.13 21.80 -29.10
N ARG A 136 16.04 20.76 -29.93
CA ARG A 136 16.44 20.81 -31.35
C ARG A 136 15.54 21.72 -32.18
N GLU A 137 14.23 21.71 -31.98
CA GLU A 137 13.29 22.63 -32.63
C GLU A 137 13.58 24.08 -32.21
N ARG A 138 13.93 24.32 -30.93
CA ARG A 138 14.41 25.64 -30.48
C ARG A 138 15.76 26.05 -31.05
N GLU A 139 16.67 25.11 -31.31
CA GLU A 139 17.89 25.40 -32.06
C GLU A 139 17.60 25.71 -33.53
N ILE A 140 16.74 24.95 -34.19
CA ILE A 140 16.35 25.21 -35.59
C ILE A 140 15.65 26.56 -35.71
N ASP A 141 14.79 26.95 -34.76
CA ASP A 141 14.18 28.27 -34.71
C ASP A 141 15.21 29.39 -34.51
N LYS A 142 16.26 29.16 -33.71
CA LYS A 142 17.38 30.11 -33.57
C LYS A 142 18.15 30.28 -34.88
N TRP A 143 18.30 29.22 -35.66
CA TRP A 143 18.90 29.27 -37.00
C TRP A 143 17.97 29.95 -38.03
N ALA A 144 16.66 29.76 -37.93
CA ALA A 144 15.66 30.37 -38.81
C ALA A 144 15.46 31.88 -38.59
N HIS A 145 15.71 32.39 -37.38
CA HIS A 145 15.58 33.82 -37.03
C HIS A 145 16.88 34.64 -37.21
N GLY A 146 17.88 34.11 -37.92
CA GLY A 146 18.95 34.94 -38.48
C GLY A 146 19.94 35.56 -37.48
N GLN A 147 20.27 34.87 -36.38
CA GLN A 147 21.48 35.15 -35.60
C GLN A 147 22.55 34.10 -35.90
N ILE A 148 23.15 34.16 -37.08
CA ILE A 148 24.56 33.84 -37.42
C ILE A 148 24.69 34.16 -38.93
N CYS A 149 25.02 35.41 -39.21
CA CYS A 149 25.71 35.83 -40.42
C CYS A 149 26.86 36.73 -39.92
N LEU A 150 28.10 36.24 -40.07
CA LEU A 150 29.39 36.95 -39.88
C LEU A 150 29.52 37.91 -38.68
#